data_AF-A0A7W8ABF2-F1
#
_entry.id   AF-A0A7W8ABF2-F1
#
_cell.length_a   1.000
_cell.length_b   1.000
_cell.length_c   1.000
_cell.angle_alpha   90.00
_cell.angle_beta   90.00
_cell.angle_gamma   90.00
#
_symmetry.space_group_name_H-M   'P 1'
#
loop_
_entity.id
_entity.type
_entity.pdbx_description
1 polymer ?
#
loop_
_entity_poly.entity_id
_entity_poly.type
_entity_poly.pdbx_seq_one_letter_code
_entity_poly.pdbx_strand_id
1 'polypeptide(L)'
;MMEPSPATLLVEAFANTIDVEEGTDLLSEPGGLRSWLASHGLAGSVDERAFQQARLLRAGLRERLLANNGEEPDERAIAKAEEVLDYLPVTVSLSTEAPLRTEGPLAAIAAAWANTVATGEWQRLKRCPNHACAWVFWDGTRSRTRRWCSMRVCGNRAKVRAHAERQRTT
;
A
#
# COMPACT_ATOMS: atom_id res chain seq x y z
N MET A 1 -21.30 -4.78 5.31
CA MET A 1 -19.96 -4.16 5.40
C MET A 1 -19.33 -4.33 4.03
N MET A 2 -18.72 -3.30 3.44
CA MET A 2 -18.11 -3.46 2.12
C MET A 2 -16.74 -4.13 2.32
N GLU A 3 -16.55 -5.28 1.68
CA GLU A 3 -15.28 -6.01 1.71
C GLU A 3 -14.42 -5.60 0.51
N PRO A 4 -13.09 -5.50 0.67
CA PRO A 4 -12.19 -5.20 -0.43
C PRO A 4 -12.11 -6.37 -1.41
N SER A 5 -11.96 -6.08 -2.70
CA SER A 5 -11.65 -7.10 -3.70
C SER A 5 -10.29 -7.80 -3.44
N PRO A 6 -10.05 -8.99 -4.01
CA PRO A 6 -8.75 -9.65 -3.94
C PRO A 6 -7.58 -8.78 -4.44
N ALA A 7 -7.79 -7.97 -5.48
CA ALA A 7 -6.79 -7.03 -5.98
C ALA A 7 -6.42 -5.98 -4.92
N THR A 8 -7.43 -5.41 -4.27
CA THR A 8 -7.27 -4.42 -3.20
C THR A 8 -6.57 -5.03 -1.98
N LEU A 9 -6.90 -6.27 -1.61
CA LEU A 9 -6.22 -7.00 -0.54
C LEU A 9 -4.73 -7.25 -0.88
N LEU A 10 -4.41 -7.58 -2.12
CA LEU A 10 -3.02 -7.77 -2.55
C LEU A 10 -2.21 -6.46 -2.45
N VAL A 11 -2.80 -5.33 -2.86
CA VAL A 11 -2.17 -4.00 -2.71
C VAL A 11 -1.94 -3.66 -1.24
N GLU A 12 -2.95 -3.86 -0.38
CA GLU A 12 -2.84 -3.64 1.06
C GLU A 12 -1.73 -4.50 1.67
N ALA A 13 -1.71 -5.80 1.36
CA ALA A 13 -0.71 -6.74 1.85
C ALA A 13 0.70 -6.36 1.39
N PHE A 14 0.87 -5.97 0.12
CA PHE A 14 2.16 -5.54 -0.41
C PHE A 14 2.65 -4.26 0.28
N ALA A 15 1.77 -3.28 0.43
CA ALA A 15 2.08 -2.02 1.11
C ALA A 15 2.47 -2.23 2.59
N ASN A 16 1.93 -3.27 3.24
CA ASN A 16 2.23 -3.66 4.62
C ASN A 16 3.31 -4.74 4.76
N THR A 17 4.12 -4.98 3.74
CA THR A 17 5.37 -5.77 3.89
C THR A 17 6.41 -5.08 4.80
N ILE A 18 6.14 -3.84 5.22
CA ILE A 18 6.84 -3.12 6.28
C ILE A 18 5.86 -2.83 7.41
N ASP A 19 6.26 -3.18 8.63
CA ASP A 19 5.59 -2.79 9.86
C ASP A 19 6.48 -1.79 10.60
N VAL A 20 6.07 -0.51 10.58
CA VAL A 20 6.84 0.57 11.22
C VAL A 20 6.72 0.53 12.73
N GLU A 21 5.61 0.02 13.26
CA GLU A 21 5.38 -0.05 14.71
C GLU A 21 6.25 -1.14 15.33
N GLU A 22 6.37 -2.30 14.68
CA GLU A 22 7.23 -3.41 15.10
C GLU A 22 8.67 -3.30 14.59
N GLY A 23 8.96 -2.33 13.71
CA GLY A 23 10.29 -2.12 13.13
C GLY A 23 10.75 -3.26 12.20
N THR A 24 9.81 -3.98 11.58
CA THR A 24 10.10 -5.11 10.69
C THR A 24 9.89 -4.74 9.22
N ASP A 25 10.74 -5.28 8.35
CA ASP A 25 10.63 -5.09 6.90
C ASP A 25 10.94 -6.40 6.16
N LEU A 26 9.91 -7.02 5.59
CA LEU A 26 10.04 -8.23 4.77
C LEU A 26 10.83 -7.97 3.48
N LEU A 27 10.94 -6.72 3.02
CA LEU A 27 11.73 -6.33 1.85
C LEU A 27 13.04 -5.64 2.28
N SER A 28 13.56 -6.00 3.46
CA SER A 28 14.91 -5.59 3.89
C SER A 28 16.00 -6.25 3.05
N GLU A 29 15.74 -7.46 2.54
CA GLU A 29 16.63 -8.23 1.67
C GLU A 29 15.86 -8.95 0.53
N PRO A 30 16.52 -9.33 -0.58
CA PRO A 30 15.87 -10.01 -1.71
C PRO A 30 15.17 -11.33 -1.32
N GLY A 31 15.66 -12.02 -0.28
CA GLY A 31 15.09 -13.27 0.21
C GLY A 31 13.66 -13.11 0.71
N GLY A 32 13.37 -12.05 1.46
CA GLY A 32 12.04 -11.81 1.99
C GLY A 32 11.03 -11.41 0.90
N LEU A 33 11.47 -10.69 -0.16
CA LEU A 33 10.63 -10.47 -1.34
C LEU A 33 10.22 -11.80 -2.00
N ARG A 34 11.17 -12.72 -2.21
CA ARG A 34 10.89 -14.04 -2.80
C ARG A 34 9.87 -14.82 -1.97
N SER A 35 10.08 -14.87 -0.65
CA SER A 35 9.17 -15.58 0.26
C SER A 35 7.76 -14.97 0.27
N TRP A 36 7.66 -13.63 0.29
CA TRP A 36 6.37 -12.94 0.25
C TRP A 36 5.63 -13.15 -1.07
N LEU A 37 6.33 -13.10 -2.21
CA LEU A 37 5.73 -13.37 -3.51
C LEU A 37 5.20 -14.81 -3.60
N ALA A 38 5.99 -15.78 -3.14
CA ALA A 38 5.60 -17.19 -3.11
C ALA A 38 4.36 -17.42 -2.23
N SER A 39 4.27 -16.78 -1.06
CA SER A 39 3.10 -16.91 -0.17
C SER A 39 1.81 -16.31 -0.75
N HIS A 40 1.90 -15.46 -1.78
CA HIS A 40 0.76 -14.87 -2.48
C HIS A 40 0.52 -15.52 -3.86
N GLY A 41 1.21 -16.63 -4.17
CA GLY A 41 1.07 -17.32 -5.46
C GLY A 41 1.63 -16.53 -6.65
N LEU A 42 2.46 -15.51 -6.41
CA LEU A 42 3.06 -14.69 -7.44
C LEU A 42 4.38 -15.32 -7.89
N ALA A 43 4.33 -16.07 -8.99
CA ALA A 43 5.51 -16.72 -9.55
C ALA A 43 6.43 -15.71 -10.27
N GLY A 44 7.74 -15.88 -10.10
CA GLY A 44 8.75 -15.20 -10.89
C GLY A 44 10.11 -15.09 -10.20
N SER A 45 11.14 -14.82 -10.99
CA SER A 45 12.49 -14.60 -10.49
C SER A 45 12.62 -13.20 -9.88
N VAL A 46 13.36 -13.11 -8.77
CA VAL A 46 13.70 -11.84 -8.12
C VAL A 46 15.20 -11.64 -8.21
N ASP A 47 15.62 -10.79 -9.14
CA ASP A 47 16.99 -10.27 -9.19
C ASP A 47 17.09 -8.98 -8.34
N GLU A 48 18.29 -8.41 -8.29
CA GLU A 48 18.53 -7.18 -7.52
C GLU A 48 17.69 -6.01 -8.03
N ARG A 49 17.49 -5.91 -9.35
CA ARG A 49 16.68 -4.84 -9.95
C ARG A 49 15.22 -4.94 -9.50
N ALA A 50 14.60 -6.12 -9.61
CA ALA A 50 13.24 -6.36 -9.18
C ALA A 50 13.08 -6.10 -7.68
N PHE A 51 14.08 -6.45 -6.87
CA PHE A 51 14.09 -6.14 -5.44
C PHE A 51 14.04 -4.63 -5.17
N GLN A 52 14.91 -3.83 -5.81
CA GLN A 52 14.90 -2.38 -5.66
C GLN A 52 13.60 -1.76 -6.17
N GLN A 53 13.10 -2.23 -7.32
CA GLN A 53 11.83 -1.79 -7.89
C GLN A 53 10.64 -2.07 -6.96
N ALA A 54 10.61 -3.23 -6.30
CA ALA A 54 9.56 -3.55 -5.32
C ALA A 54 9.56 -2.54 -4.16
N ARG A 55 10.73 -2.17 -3.65
CA ARG A 55 10.85 -1.20 -2.55
C ARG A 55 10.38 0.19 -2.96
N LEU A 56 10.76 0.64 -4.16
CA LEU A 56 10.31 1.92 -4.73
C LEU A 56 8.80 1.94 -4.92
N LEU A 57 8.25 0.89 -5.56
CA LEU A 57 6.81 0.74 -5.77
C LEU A 57 6.04 0.75 -4.44
N ARG A 58 6.52 0.01 -3.44
CA ARG A 58 5.92 0.01 -2.10
C ARG A 58 5.95 1.39 -1.45
N ALA A 59 7.08 2.09 -1.54
CA ALA A 59 7.22 3.43 -0.96
C ALA A 59 6.22 4.41 -1.57
N GLY A 60 6.16 4.49 -2.91
CA GLY A 60 5.22 5.38 -3.60
C GLY A 60 3.75 5.02 -3.36
N LEU A 61 3.39 3.72 -3.34
CA LEU A 61 2.04 3.29 -2.97
C LEU A 61 1.67 3.75 -1.55
N ARG A 62 2.57 3.60 -0.58
CA ARG A 62 2.32 4.02 0.80
C ARG A 62 2.12 5.53 0.91
N GLU A 63 2.86 6.34 0.16
CA GLU A 63 2.66 7.79 0.09
C GLU A 63 1.34 8.16 -0.61
N ARG A 64 1.00 7.52 -1.73
CA ARG A 64 -0.27 7.72 -2.41
C ARG A 64 -1.46 7.45 -1.48
N LEU A 65 -1.37 6.39 -0.66
CA LEU A 65 -2.40 6.02 0.31
C LEU A 65 -2.40 6.90 1.57
N LEU A 66 -1.30 7.58 1.91
CA LEU A 66 -1.28 8.61 2.95
C LEU A 66 -2.17 9.78 2.55
N ALA A 67 -2.06 10.22 1.31
CA ALA A 67 -2.83 11.35 0.80
C ALA A 67 -4.36 11.11 0.77
N ASN A 68 -4.82 9.85 0.84
CA ASN A 68 -6.25 9.54 1.04
C ASN A 68 -6.77 9.95 2.44
N ASN A 69 -5.89 10.35 3.36
CA ASN A 69 -6.23 11.01 4.61
C ASN A 69 -6.12 12.55 4.54
N GLY A 70 -5.86 13.12 3.36
CA GLY A 70 -5.65 14.57 3.18
C GLY A 70 -4.33 15.08 3.76
N GLU A 71 -3.38 14.18 3.99
CA GLU A 71 -2.01 14.52 4.38
C GLU A 71 -1.16 14.77 3.12
N GLU A 72 -0.08 15.52 3.26
CA GLU A 72 0.89 15.78 2.19
C GLU A 72 1.80 14.54 1.99
N PRO A 73 1.81 13.92 0.80
CA PRO A 73 2.68 12.78 0.51
C PRO A 73 4.10 13.22 0.12
N ASP A 74 5.08 12.32 0.24
CA ASP A 74 6.37 12.52 -0.43
C ASP A 74 6.23 12.28 -1.95
N GLU A 75 6.08 13.36 -2.70
CA GLU A 75 5.95 13.34 -4.17
C GLU A 75 7.16 12.69 -4.87
N ARG A 76 8.36 12.71 -4.26
CA ARG A 76 9.54 12.06 -4.85
C ARG A 76 9.43 10.54 -4.79
N ALA A 77 8.85 10.00 -3.72
CA ALA A 77 8.63 8.57 -3.60
C ALA A 77 7.54 8.08 -4.56
N ILE A 78 6.49 8.89 -4.78
CA ILE A 78 5.47 8.63 -5.80
C ILE A 78 6.11 8.62 -7.19
N ALA A 79 6.87 9.66 -7.55
CA ALA A 79 7.53 9.75 -8.85
C ALA A 79 8.42 8.53 -9.16
N LYS A 80 9.22 8.07 -8.17
CA LYS A 80 10.04 6.86 -8.33
C LYS A 80 9.22 5.58 -8.50
N ALA A 81 8.04 5.49 -7.90
CA ALA A 81 7.15 4.36 -8.12
C ALA A 81 6.54 4.41 -9.53
N GLU A 82 6.17 5.59 -10.03
CA GLU A 82 5.72 5.77 -11.42
C GLU A 82 6.81 5.35 -12.42
N GLU A 83 8.07 5.75 -12.21
CA GLU A 83 9.21 5.29 -13.01
C GLU A 83 9.33 3.75 -13.05
N VAL A 84 8.97 3.05 -11.96
CA VAL A 84 8.92 1.58 -11.96
C VAL A 84 7.76 1.08 -12.81
N LEU A 85 6.56 1.64 -12.61
CA LEU A 85 5.34 1.25 -13.32
C LEU A 85 5.47 1.40 -14.84
N ASP A 86 6.18 2.42 -15.32
CA ASP A 86 6.40 2.70 -16.75
C ASP A 86 7.03 1.52 -17.52
N TYR A 87 7.77 0.65 -16.83
CA TYR A 87 8.47 -0.48 -17.44
C TYR A 87 7.87 -1.85 -17.08
N LEU A 88 6.77 -1.90 -16.32
CA LEU A 88 6.14 -3.17 -15.98
C LEU A 88 5.19 -3.64 -17.09
N PRO A 89 5.44 -4.81 -17.70
CA PRO A 89 4.63 -5.32 -18.80
C PRO A 89 3.27 -5.82 -18.31
N VAL A 90 2.24 -4.99 -18.47
CA VAL A 90 0.83 -5.35 -18.29
C VAL A 90 0.14 -5.24 -19.65
N THR A 91 -0.28 -6.38 -20.22
CA THR A 91 -0.96 -6.42 -21.51
C THR A 91 -2.43 -6.74 -21.36
N VAL A 92 -3.27 -6.12 -22.19
CA VAL A 92 -4.71 -6.35 -22.19
C VAL A 92 -5.07 -7.43 -23.23
N SER A 93 -6.07 -8.23 -22.91
CA SER A 93 -6.68 -9.23 -23.79
C SER A 93 -8.20 -9.15 -23.74
N LEU A 94 -8.86 -9.82 -24.68
CA LEU A 94 -10.33 -9.91 -24.73
C LEU A 94 -10.90 -11.01 -23.80
N SER A 95 -10.08 -11.61 -22.93
CA SER A 95 -10.55 -12.58 -21.95
C SER A 95 -11.52 -11.92 -20.96
N THR A 96 -12.67 -12.56 -20.72
CA THR A 96 -13.67 -12.11 -19.74
C THR A 96 -13.32 -12.51 -18.31
N GLU A 97 -12.37 -13.45 -18.13
CA GLU A 97 -11.96 -13.95 -16.81
C GLU A 97 -10.62 -13.33 -16.38
N ALA A 98 -9.67 -13.19 -17.30
CA ALA A 98 -8.34 -12.66 -17.07
C ALA A 98 -7.95 -11.65 -18.16
N PRO A 99 -8.60 -10.46 -18.19
CA PRO A 99 -8.35 -9.46 -19.22
C PRO A 99 -6.94 -8.88 -19.17
N LEU A 100 -6.25 -8.98 -18.03
CA LEU A 100 -4.87 -8.52 -17.87
C LEU A 100 -3.92 -9.73 -17.83
N ARG A 101 -2.86 -9.67 -18.64
CA ARG A 101 -1.71 -10.57 -18.54
C ARG A 101 -0.52 -9.78 -18.03
N THR A 102 0.23 -10.39 -17.12
CA THR A 102 1.35 -9.75 -16.44
C THR A 102 2.59 -10.62 -16.62
N GLU A 103 3.73 -9.99 -16.93
CA GLU A 103 5.00 -10.71 -16.98
C GLU A 103 5.82 -10.36 -15.74
N GLY A 104 5.89 -11.33 -14.83
CA GLY A 104 6.60 -11.20 -13.57
C GLY A 104 5.75 -10.64 -12.41
N PRO A 105 6.26 -10.79 -11.18
CA PRO A 105 5.49 -10.60 -9.96
C PRO A 105 5.10 -9.14 -9.71
N LEU A 106 5.96 -8.17 -10.08
CA LEU A 106 5.66 -6.76 -9.89
C LEU A 106 4.56 -6.27 -10.86
N ALA A 107 4.51 -6.81 -12.08
CA ALA A 107 3.44 -6.51 -13.02
C ALA A 107 2.07 -6.99 -12.50
N ALA A 108 2.03 -8.10 -11.75
CA ALA A 108 0.81 -8.56 -11.07
C ALA A 108 0.34 -7.57 -10.00
N ILE A 109 1.27 -7.00 -9.21
CA ILE A 109 0.95 -5.97 -8.22
C ILE A 109 0.46 -4.68 -8.92
N ALA A 110 1.10 -4.28 -10.02
CA ALA A 110 0.67 -3.13 -10.82
C ALA A 110 -0.74 -3.33 -11.40
N ALA A 111 -1.04 -4.53 -11.93
CA ALA A 111 -2.37 -4.87 -12.42
C ALA A 111 -3.42 -4.86 -11.29
N ALA A 112 -3.06 -5.34 -10.09
CA ALA A 112 -3.93 -5.27 -8.92
C ALA A 112 -4.22 -3.81 -8.53
N TRP A 113 -3.20 -2.94 -8.50
CA TRP A 113 -3.39 -1.50 -8.29
C TRP A 113 -4.31 -0.87 -9.34
N ALA A 114 -4.09 -1.16 -10.63
CA ALA A 114 -4.94 -0.66 -11.71
C ALA A 114 -6.41 -1.09 -11.54
N ASN A 115 -6.64 -2.35 -11.15
CA ASN A 115 -7.99 -2.86 -10.86
C ASN A 115 -8.62 -2.12 -9.66
N THR A 116 -7.89 -1.98 -8.55
CA THR A 116 -8.30 -1.22 -7.37
C THR A 116 -8.64 0.24 -7.69
N VAL A 117 -7.93 0.85 -8.64
CA VAL A 117 -8.24 2.20 -9.13
C VAL A 117 -9.52 2.19 -9.98
N ALA A 118 -9.62 1.29 -10.95
CA ALA A 118 -10.74 1.20 -11.88
C ALA A 118 -12.09 0.94 -11.18
N THR A 119 -12.08 0.18 -10.08
CA THR A 119 -13.28 -0.09 -9.26
C THR A 119 -13.60 1.04 -8.27
N GLY A 120 -12.71 2.04 -8.12
CA GLY A 120 -12.83 3.12 -7.15
C GLY A 120 -12.50 2.71 -5.71
N GLU A 121 -12.08 1.47 -5.48
CA GLU A 121 -11.73 0.94 -4.15
C GLU A 121 -10.49 1.63 -3.55
N TRP A 122 -9.58 2.14 -4.39
CA TRP A 122 -8.36 2.81 -3.96
C TRP A 122 -8.61 3.93 -2.94
N GLN A 123 -9.73 4.66 -3.04
CA GLN A 123 -10.10 5.75 -2.12
C GLN A 123 -10.34 5.29 -0.68
N ARG A 124 -10.61 3.99 -0.50
CA ARG A 124 -10.85 3.37 0.81
C ARG A 124 -9.58 2.75 1.41
N LEU A 125 -8.57 2.45 0.60
CA LEU A 125 -7.24 2.13 1.13
C LEU A 125 -6.59 3.41 1.65
N LYS A 126 -6.09 3.36 2.88
CA LYS A 126 -5.51 4.53 3.55
C LYS A 126 -4.29 4.13 4.35
N ARG A 127 -3.24 4.94 4.33
CA ARG A 127 -2.12 4.81 5.27
C ARG A 127 -2.41 5.60 6.53
N CYS A 128 -2.25 4.99 7.70
CA CYS A 128 -2.41 5.66 8.98
C CYS A 128 -1.49 6.90 9.04
N PRO A 129 -2.00 8.10 9.38
CA PRO A 129 -1.19 9.32 9.37
C PRO A 129 -0.28 9.46 10.58
N ASN A 130 -0.38 8.55 11.56
CA ASN A 130 0.64 8.45 12.61
C ASN A 130 1.90 7.80 12.03
N HIS A 131 2.98 8.57 11.84
CA HIS A 131 4.24 8.08 11.28
C HIS A 131 4.88 6.91 12.04
N ALA A 132 4.65 6.81 13.36
CA ALA A 132 5.13 5.69 14.16
C ALA A 132 4.30 4.40 13.98
N CYS A 133 3.21 4.45 13.21
CA CYS A 133 2.39 3.29 12.87
C CYS A 133 2.40 3.06 11.36
N ALA A 134 1.98 4.06 10.59
CA ALA A 134 1.98 4.06 9.13
C ALA A 134 1.34 2.81 8.48
N TRP A 135 0.50 2.06 9.21
CA TRP A 135 -0.16 0.87 8.70
C TRP A 135 -1.19 1.23 7.62
N VAL A 136 -1.19 0.50 6.51
CA VAL A 136 -2.22 0.63 5.47
C VAL A 136 -3.44 -0.18 5.87
N PHE A 137 -4.63 0.39 5.74
CA PHE A 137 -5.88 -0.25 6.13
C PHE A 137 -7.02 0.06 5.16
N TRP A 138 -7.98 -0.85 5.10
CA TRP A 138 -9.27 -0.64 4.44
C TRP A 138 -10.27 0.17 5.29
N ASP A 139 -10.84 1.22 4.70
CA ASP A 139 -11.99 1.96 5.23
C ASP A 139 -13.31 1.34 4.75
N GLY A 140 -13.75 0.30 5.47
CA GLY A 140 -15.04 -0.36 5.26
C GLY A 140 -16.26 0.41 5.80
N THR A 141 -16.06 1.63 6.34
CA THR A 141 -17.18 2.43 6.84
C THR A 141 -18.05 2.93 5.69
N ARG A 142 -19.34 3.17 5.97
CA ARG A 142 -20.26 3.73 4.98
C ARG A 142 -19.85 5.13 4.53
N SER A 143 -19.38 5.96 5.46
CA SER A 143 -19.03 7.37 5.24
C SER A 143 -17.63 7.58 4.66
N ARG A 144 -16.76 6.56 4.62
CA ARG A 144 -15.35 6.67 4.18
C ARG A 144 -14.53 7.68 5.00
N THR A 145 -14.89 7.86 6.27
CA THR A 145 -14.28 8.87 7.16
C THR A 145 -13.29 8.29 8.16
N ARG A 146 -13.00 6.99 8.12
CA ARG A 146 -12.01 6.40 9.02
C ARG A 146 -10.63 6.95 8.66
N ARG A 147 -10.02 7.66 9.62
CA ARG A 147 -8.67 8.22 9.48
C ARG A 147 -7.56 7.30 10.01
N TRP A 148 -7.88 6.48 10.99
CA TRP A 148 -6.89 5.69 11.74
C TRP A 148 -7.07 4.19 11.49
N CYS A 149 -5.94 3.47 11.41
CA CYS A 149 -5.93 2.00 11.32
C CYS A 149 -6.61 1.34 12.53
N SER A 150 -6.64 2.00 13.68
CA SER A 150 -7.42 1.57 14.85
C SER A 150 -7.81 2.79 15.66
N MET A 151 -9.11 2.97 15.89
CA MET A 151 -9.58 4.07 16.73
C MET A 151 -9.13 3.89 18.18
N ARG A 152 -9.04 2.63 18.65
CA ARG A 152 -8.61 2.28 20.01
C ARG A 152 -7.12 2.53 20.25
N VAL A 153 -6.27 2.35 19.23
CA VAL A 153 -4.82 2.53 19.36
C VAL A 153 -4.41 3.89 18.79
N CYS A 154 -4.34 4.04 17.47
CA CYS A 154 -3.89 5.27 16.84
C CYS A 154 -4.82 6.47 17.07
N GLY A 155 -6.15 6.24 17.08
CA GLY A 155 -7.11 7.31 17.39
C GLY A 155 -6.95 7.88 18.80
N ASN A 156 -6.67 7.01 19.79
CA ASN A 156 -6.40 7.44 21.16
C ASN A 156 -5.03 8.13 21.30
N ARG A 157 -3.98 7.61 20.66
CA ARG A 157 -2.65 8.26 20.60
C ARG A 157 -2.76 9.70 20.07
N ALA A 158 -3.52 9.91 18.99
CA ALA A 158 -3.76 11.24 18.43
C ALA A 158 -4.48 12.18 19.41
N LYS A 159 -5.51 11.71 20.12
CA LYS A 159 -6.21 12.50 21.15
C LYS A 159 -5.29 12.93 22.30
N VAL A 160 -4.48 12.00 22.80
CA VAL A 160 -3.51 12.27 23.87
C VAL A 160 -2.50 13.33 23.43
N ARG A 161 -1.95 13.19 22.21
CA ARG A 161 -1.01 14.18 21.66
C ARG A 161 -1.63 15.59 21.59
N ALA A 162 -2.83 15.68 21.03
CA ALA A 162 -3.54 16.96 20.90
C ALA A 162 -3.89 17.59 22.26
N HIS A 163 -4.16 16.79 23.30
CA HIS A 163 -4.38 17.31 24.65
C HIS A 163 -3.08 17.87 25.26
N ALA A 164 -1.97 17.16 25.12
CA ALA A 164 -0.65 17.60 25.59
C ALA A 164 -0.19 18.89 24.88
N GLU A 165 -0.41 19.01 23.57
CA GLU A 165 -0.11 20.23 22.79
C GLU A 165 -0.90 21.45 23.30
N ARG A 166 -2.18 21.27 23.66
CA ARG A 166 -3.00 22.34 24.24
C ARG A 166 -2.51 22.78 25.62
N GLN A 167 -2.13 21.82 26.48
CA GLN A 167 -1.61 22.12 27.82
C GLN A 167 -0.25 22.81 27.82
N ARG A 168 0.57 22.65 26.77
CA ARG A 168 1.86 23.35 26.64
C ARG A 168 1.72 24.79 26.14
N THR A 169 0.60 25.11 25.51
CA THR A 169 0.32 26.43 24.94
C THR A 169 -0.48 27.32 25.89
N THR A 170 -0.85 26.81 27.07
CA THR A 170 -1.54 27.54 28.16
C THR A 170 -0.56 27.75 29.30
#